data_AF-J0P0W9-F1
#
_entry.id   AF-J0P0W9-F1
#
_cell.length_a   1.000
_cell.length_b   1.000
_cell.length_c   1.000
_cell.angle_alpha   90.00
_cell.angle_beta   90.00
_cell.angle_gamma   90.00
#
_symmetry.space_group_name_H-M   'P 1'
#
loop_
_entity.id
_entity.type
_entity.pdbx_description
1 polymer ?
#
loop_
_entity_poly.entity_id
_entity_poly.type
_entity_poly.pdbx_seq_one_letter_code
_entity_poly.pdbx_strand_id
1 'polypeptide(L)'
;MRFNRFESVSTNHSMKNKFVAAILAFFLGFIGIHKFYLNRPVQGIFYLLLFWTGIPGFIALVETIMLLFMSKETFDHKYNYDTTAGVGRMLVREKQALYREKIQLERLRLKEEREKTQNRLNNKKIAVKKITGEQADTLAAWQDLLDKGIIDQYEFEEKKRVILGRDD
;
A
#
# COMPACT_ATOMS: atom_id res chain seq x y z
N MET A 1 -17.55 11.22 -3.82
CA MET A 1 -18.01 10.16 -2.89
C MET A 1 -16.80 9.66 -2.09
N ARG A 2 -16.69 10.03 -0.82
CA ARG A 2 -15.59 9.55 0.05
C ARG A 2 -16.03 8.23 0.66
N PHE A 3 -15.46 7.12 0.18
CA PHE A 3 -15.67 5.82 0.81
C PHE A 3 -15.00 5.85 2.18
N ASN A 4 -15.81 5.88 3.24
CA ASN A 4 -15.37 5.57 4.60
C ASN A 4 -15.00 4.08 4.68
N ARG A 5 -13.88 3.71 4.06
CA ARG A 5 -13.28 2.37 4.11
C ARG A 5 -12.45 2.26 5.39
N PHE A 6 -13.10 2.42 6.51
CA PHE A 6 -12.62 2.02 7.83
C PHE A 6 -13.80 1.42 8.59
N GLU A 7 -14.53 0.49 7.95
CA GLU A 7 -15.12 -0.56 8.78
C GLU A 7 -13.92 -1.29 9.38
N SER A 8 -13.79 -1.16 10.71
CA SER A 8 -12.83 -1.92 11.48
C SER A 8 -12.96 -3.37 11.03
N VAL A 9 -11.90 -3.94 10.46
CA VAL A 9 -11.80 -5.38 10.26
C VAL A 9 -11.86 -5.97 11.66
N SER A 10 -13.07 -6.26 12.12
CA SER A 10 -13.32 -6.97 13.36
C SER A 10 -12.92 -8.40 13.06
N THR A 11 -11.63 -8.67 13.17
CA THR A 11 -11.16 -10.04 13.30
C THR A 11 -11.81 -10.56 14.56
N ASN A 12 -12.87 -11.35 14.40
CA ASN A 12 -13.51 -12.11 15.45
C ASN A 12 -12.49 -13.13 15.96
N HIS A 13 -11.53 -12.63 16.73
CA HIS A 13 -10.51 -13.43 17.33
C HIS A 13 -11.14 -14.05 18.56
N SER A 14 -11.54 -15.32 18.44
CA SER A 14 -12.01 -16.08 19.60
C SER A 14 -10.85 -16.18 20.60
N MET A 15 -10.88 -15.29 21.59
CA MET A 15 -9.91 -15.28 22.69
C MET A 15 -10.14 -16.54 23.51
N LYS A 16 -9.07 -17.29 23.77
CA LYS A 16 -9.14 -18.47 24.61
C LYS A 16 -9.41 -18.02 26.03
N ASN A 17 -10.29 -18.73 26.72
CA ASN A 17 -10.58 -18.51 28.12
C ASN A 17 -9.60 -19.29 29.02
N LYS A 18 -8.94 -18.57 29.94
CA LYS A 18 -8.02 -19.12 30.95
C LYS A 18 -8.66 -20.19 31.82
N PHE A 19 -9.88 -19.98 32.29
CA PHE A 19 -10.58 -20.93 33.15
C PHE A 19 -10.89 -22.23 32.43
N VAL A 20 -11.34 -22.13 31.16
CA VAL A 20 -11.55 -23.32 30.32
C VAL A 20 -10.23 -24.06 30.11
N ALA A 21 -9.13 -23.37 29.85
CA ALA A 21 -7.81 -23.99 29.72
C ALA A 21 -7.38 -24.73 31.00
N ALA A 22 -7.61 -24.13 32.18
CA ALA A 22 -7.28 -24.73 33.47
C ALA A 22 -8.14 -25.97 33.76
N ILE A 23 -9.45 -25.91 33.49
CA ILE A 23 -10.35 -27.06 33.64
C ILE A 23 -9.93 -28.20 32.70
N LEU A 24 -9.63 -27.88 31.44
CA LEU A 24 -9.15 -28.88 30.48
C LEU A 24 -7.82 -29.49 30.91
N ALA A 25 -6.90 -28.68 31.47
CA ALA A 25 -5.62 -29.16 31.98
C ALA A 25 -5.80 -30.07 33.20
N PHE A 26 -6.78 -29.79 34.08
CA PHE A 26 -7.04 -30.60 35.25
C PHE A 26 -7.62 -31.98 34.91
N PHE A 27 -8.67 -32.00 34.07
CA PHE A 27 -9.39 -33.25 33.75
C PHE A 27 -8.73 -34.05 32.62
N LEU A 28 -8.21 -33.37 31.59
CA LEU A 28 -7.68 -33.98 30.36
C LEU A 28 -6.15 -33.77 30.22
N GLY A 29 -5.49 -33.35 31.29
CA GLY A 29 -4.06 -33.05 31.31
C GLY A 29 -3.16 -34.25 31.03
N PHE A 30 -3.57 -35.43 31.51
CA PHE A 30 -2.88 -36.71 31.26
C PHE A 30 -2.75 -37.04 29.77
N ILE A 31 -3.76 -36.66 28.96
CA ILE A 31 -3.78 -36.86 27.50
C ILE A 31 -3.14 -35.66 26.78
N GLY A 32 -3.16 -34.47 27.40
CA GLY A 32 -2.56 -33.25 26.85
C GLY A 32 -3.49 -32.41 25.96
N ILE A 33 -4.80 -32.64 26.02
CA ILE A 33 -5.78 -31.97 25.14
C ILE A 33 -5.81 -30.44 25.36
N HIS A 34 -5.52 -29.99 26.59
CA HIS A 34 -5.41 -28.57 26.93
C HIS A 34 -4.35 -27.81 26.12
N LYS A 35 -3.30 -28.49 25.63
CA LYS A 35 -2.28 -27.87 24.76
C LYS A 35 -2.81 -27.52 23.38
N PHE A 36 -3.72 -28.33 22.85
CA PHE A 36 -4.39 -28.05 21.57
C PHE A 36 -5.32 -26.85 21.69
N TYR A 37 -6.06 -26.75 22.81
CA TYR A 37 -6.88 -25.58 23.10
C TYR A 37 -6.05 -24.28 23.15
N LEU A 38 -4.82 -24.36 23.66
CA LEU A 38 -3.88 -23.23 23.71
C LEU A 38 -3.12 -22.98 22.40
N ASN A 39 -3.52 -23.59 21.27
CA ASN A 39 -2.85 -23.52 19.97
C ASN A 39 -1.36 -23.95 20.01
N ARG A 40 -1.01 -24.92 20.85
CA ARG A 40 0.34 -25.50 20.95
C ARG A 40 0.33 -26.98 20.55
N PRO A 41 0.08 -27.30 19.27
CA PRO A 41 -0.11 -28.69 18.81
C PRO A 41 1.13 -29.54 19.01
N VAL A 42 2.34 -28.99 18.82
CA VAL A 42 3.60 -29.71 19.02
C VAL A 42 3.73 -30.19 20.48
N GLN A 43 3.40 -29.34 21.46
CA GLN A 43 3.40 -29.73 22.88
C GLN A 43 2.31 -30.77 23.17
N GLY A 44 1.14 -30.63 22.56
CA GLY A 44 0.06 -31.62 22.68
C GLY A 44 0.45 -32.99 22.14
N ILE A 45 1.16 -33.05 21.01
CA ILE A 45 1.68 -34.30 20.43
C ILE A 45 2.68 -34.97 21.39
N PHE A 46 3.59 -34.21 22.02
CA PHE A 46 4.48 -34.79 23.02
C PHE A 46 3.73 -35.40 24.21
N TYR A 47 2.66 -34.77 24.67
CA TYR A 47 1.81 -35.33 25.73
C TYR A 47 1.10 -36.60 25.28
N LEU A 48 0.58 -36.65 24.05
CA LEU A 48 -0.03 -37.83 23.44
C LEU A 48 0.95 -38.99 23.17
N LEU A 49 2.25 -38.72 23.06
CA LEU A 49 3.26 -39.77 22.94
C LEU A 49 3.70 -40.30 24.31
N LEU A 50 3.58 -39.46 25.34
CA LEU A 50 4.04 -39.77 26.69
C LEU A 50 2.92 -40.13 27.67
N PHE A 51 1.63 -40.10 27.29
CA PHE A 51 0.52 -40.29 28.24
C PHE A 51 0.64 -41.59 29.03
N TRP A 52 1.07 -42.68 28.38
CA TRP A 52 1.28 -43.99 29.01
C TRP A 52 2.34 -44.02 30.13
N THR A 53 3.23 -43.01 30.19
CA THR A 53 4.25 -42.91 31.25
C THR A 53 3.71 -42.31 32.56
N GLY A 54 2.50 -41.73 32.54
CA GLY A 54 1.92 -41.00 33.67
C GLY A 54 2.58 -39.63 33.96
N ILE A 55 3.77 -39.37 33.42
CA ILE A 55 4.53 -38.12 33.56
C ILE A 55 3.72 -36.90 33.07
N PRO A 56 3.04 -36.95 31.89
CA PRO A 56 2.27 -35.80 31.41
C PRO A 56 1.14 -35.38 32.36
N GLY A 57 0.56 -36.32 33.11
CA GLY A 57 -0.46 -36.04 34.12
C GLY A 57 0.08 -35.18 35.27
N PHE A 58 1.28 -35.51 35.78
CA PHE A 58 1.91 -34.72 36.84
C PHE A 58 2.29 -33.32 36.36
N ILE A 59 2.86 -33.21 35.14
CA ILE A 59 3.19 -31.90 34.55
C ILE A 59 1.92 -31.08 34.35
N ALA A 60 0.83 -31.68 33.86
CA ALA A 60 -0.43 -30.99 33.66
C ALA A 60 -1.07 -30.50 34.97
N LEU A 61 -0.87 -31.22 36.08
CA LEU A 61 -1.31 -30.76 37.40
C LEU A 61 -0.59 -29.48 37.82
N VAL A 62 0.73 -29.42 37.65
CA VAL A 62 1.53 -28.21 37.89
C VAL A 62 1.10 -27.08 36.95
N GLU A 63 0.84 -27.38 35.68
CA GLU A 63 0.35 -26.39 34.72
C GLU A 63 -1.04 -25.86 35.07
N THR A 64 -1.91 -26.69 35.63
CA THR A 64 -3.23 -26.28 36.10
C THR A 64 -3.09 -25.24 37.20
N ILE A 65 -2.23 -25.49 38.20
CA ILE A 65 -1.94 -24.53 39.27
C ILE A 65 -1.38 -23.24 38.66
N MET A 66 -0.39 -23.34 37.77
CA MET A 66 0.19 -22.18 37.10
C MET A 66 -0.88 -21.35 36.37
N LEU A 67 -1.79 -21.99 35.63
CA LEU A 67 -2.87 -21.33 34.89
C LEU A 67 -3.90 -20.67 35.81
N LEU A 68 -4.20 -21.26 36.97
CA LEU A 68 -5.11 -20.66 37.95
C LEU A 68 -4.51 -19.36 38.53
N PHE A 69 -3.25 -19.40 38.95
CA PHE A 69 -2.54 -18.25 39.52
C PHE A 69 -2.03 -17.24 38.48
N MET A 70 -1.99 -17.59 37.20
CA MET A 70 -1.63 -16.68 36.11
C MET A 70 -2.66 -15.55 35.97
N SER A 71 -2.21 -14.31 35.80
CA SER A 71 -3.11 -13.17 35.55
C SER A 71 -3.76 -13.30 34.16
N LYS A 72 -4.93 -12.67 33.97
CA LYS A 72 -5.60 -12.67 32.66
C LYS A 72 -4.73 -12.02 31.58
N GLU A 73 -4.07 -10.93 31.92
CA GLU A 73 -3.17 -10.21 31.00
C GLU A 73 -1.99 -11.09 30.54
N THR A 74 -1.33 -11.77 31.48
CA THR A 74 -0.20 -12.66 31.15
C THR A 74 -0.66 -13.87 30.34
N PHE A 75 -1.85 -14.41 30.63
CA PHE A 75 -2.46 -15.46 29.82
C PHE A 75 -2.75 -14.98 28.39
N ASP A 76 -3.38 -13.82 28.25
CA ASP A 76 -3.73 -13.27 26.95
C ASP A 76 -2.46 -13.01 26.12
N HIS A 77 -1.43 -12.40 26.72
CA HIS A 77 -0.13 -12.18 26.08
C HIS A 77 0.52 -13.49 25.61
N LYS A 78 0.44 -14.56 26.41
CA LYS A 78 1.12 -15.83 26.11
C LYS A 78 0.36 -16.75 25.14
N TYR A 79 -0.96 -16.65 25.07
CA TYR A 79 -1.81 -17.62 24.34
C TYR A 79 -2.77 -16.99 23.32
N ASN A 80 -3.08 -15.70 23.43
CA ASN A 80 -4.00 -15.00 22.53
C ASN A 80 -3.29 -14.07 21.52
N TYR A 81 -2.16 -13.44 21.90
CA TYR A 81 -1.45 -12.47 21.04
C TYR A 81 -0.72 -13.08 19.84
N ASP A 82 -0.15 -14.29 19.95
CA ASP A 82 0.56 -14.94 18.83
C ASP A 82 -0.34 -15.18 17.61
N THR A 83 -1.64 -15.40 17.84
CA THR A 83 -2.59 -15.60 16.74
C THR A 83 -2.92 -14.26 16.04
N THR A 84 -2.87 -13.13 16.75
CA THR A 84 -3.08 -11.77 16.20
C THR A 84 -1.89 -11.28 15.36
N ALA A 85 -0.68 -11.74 15.67
CA ALA A 85 0.52 -11.40 14.92
C ALA A 85 0.48 -11.88 13.45
N GLY A 86 -0.29 -12.92 13.13
CA GLY A 86 -0.55 -13.35 11.75
C GLY A 86 -1.32 -12.29 10.95
N VAL A 87 -2.44 -11.81 11.51
CA VAL A 87 -3.29 -10.79 10.90
C VAL A 87 -2.55 -9.45 10.76
N GLY A 88 -1.82 -9.03 11.80
CA GLY A 88 -1.04 -7.81 11.75
C GLY A 88 -0.03 -7.82 10.59
N ARG A 89 0.65 -8.95 10.37
CA ARG A 89 1.56 -9.14 9.23
C ARG A 89 0.83 -9.07 7.88
N MET A 90 -0.39 -9.59 7.78
CA MET A 90 -1.19 -9.53 6.55
C MET A 90 -1.65 -8.11 6.22
N LEU A 91 -2.18 -7.37 7.21
CA LEU A 91 -2.62 -5.99 7.01
C LEU A 91 -1.48 -5.04 6.63
N VAL A 92 -0.30 -5.23 7.23
CA VAL A 92 0.91 -4.48 6.86
C VAL A 92 1.33 -4.78 5.42
N ARG A 93 1.25 -6.05 4.99
CA ARG A 93 1.56 -6.45 3.61
C ARG A 93 0.59 -5.81 2.59
N GLU A 94 -0.71 -5.84 2.87
CA GLU A 94 -1.71 -5.23 1.98
C GLU A 94 -1.51 -3.71 1.87
N LYS A 95 -1.36 -3.02 3.00
CA LYS A 95 -1.06 -1.58 2.97
C LYS A 95 0.21 -1.28 2.19
N GLN A 96 1.28 -2.05 2.39
CA GLN A 96 2.53 -1.85 1.65
C GLN A 96 2.38 -2.08 0.14
N ALA A 97 1.59 -3.07 -0.29
CA ALA A 97 1.29 -3.30 -1.70
C ALA A 97 0.54 -2.10 -2.30
N LEU A 98 -0.46 -1.58 -1.59
CA LEU A 98 -1.20 -0.39 -2.01
C LEU A 98 -0.32 0.86 -2.11
N TYR A 99 0.57 1.09 -1.14
CA TYR A 99 1.53 2.21 -1.20
C TYR A 99 2.49 2.05 -2.39
N ARG A 100 2.97 0.85 -2.67
CA ARG A 100 3.84 0.56 -3.83
C ARG A 100 3.13 0.84 -5.15
N GLU A 101 1.89 0.38 -5.30
CA GLU A 101 1.07 0.61 -6.50
C GLU A 101 0.86 2.12 -6.72
N LYS A 102 0.50 2.87 -5.68
CA LYS A 102 0.34 4.33 -5.77
C LYS A 102 1.61 5.02 -6.24
N ILE A 103 2.77 4.64 -5.71
CA ILE A 103 4.06 5.22 -6.13
C ILE A 103 4.37 4.86 -7.58
N GLN A 104 4.06 3.65 -8.03
CA GLN A 104 4.27 3.23 -9.41
C GLN A 104 3.36 3.99 -10.37
N LEU A 105 2.07 4.12 -10.05
CA LEU A 105 1.10 4.89 -10.84
C LEU A 105 1.50 6.36 -10.96
N GLU A 106 1.97 6.96 -9.86
CA GLU A 106 2.45 8.34 -9.88
C GLU A 106 3.66 8.51 -10.80
N ARG A 107 4.60 7.55 -10.77
CA ARG A 107 5.73 7.54 -11.70
C ARG A 107 5.30 7.38 -13.16
N LEU A 108 4.28 6.57 -13.44
CA LEU A 108 3.74 6.38 -14.79
C LEU A 108 3.06 7.65 -15.31
N ARG A 109 2.24 8.30 -14.47
CA ARG A 109 1.62 9.60 -14.79
C ARG A 109 2.68 10.66 -15.10
N LEU A 110 3.70 10.78 -14.25
CA LEU A 110 4.80 11.72 -14.48
C LEU A 110 5.58 11.42 -15.76
N LYS A 111 5.77 10.14 -16.12
CA LYS A 111 6.39 9.76 -17.40
C LYS A 111 5.52 10.18 -18.58
N GLU A 112 4.21 9.93 -18.52
CA GLU A 112 3.25 10.29 -19.58
C GLU A 112 3.19 11.82 -19.77
N GLU A 113 3.14 12.60 -18.69
CA GLU A 113 3.15 14.06 -18.77
C GLU A 113 4.45 14.59 -19.37
N ARG A 114 5.60 14.02 -18.98
CA ARG A 114 6.91 14.36 -19.56
C ARG A 114 6.96 14.04 -21.04
N GLU A 115 6.45 12.88 -21.45
CA GLU A 115 6.42 12.46 -22.85
C GLU A 115 5.52 13.38 -23.68
N LYS A 116 4.32 13.70 -23.20
CA LYS A 116 3.42 14.68 -23.84
C LYS A 116 4.10 16.04 -23.98
N THR A 117 4.75 16.50 -22.91
CA THR A 117 5.47 17.78 -22.92
C THR A 117 6.61 17.77 -23.92
N GLN A 118 7.41 16.69 -23.94
CA GLN A 118 8.50 16.51 -24.88
C GLN A 118 8.01 16.47 -26.33
N ASN A 119 6.92 15.75 -26.61
CA ASN A 119 6.29 15.71 -27.93
C ASN A 119 5.76 17.09 -28.34
N ARG A 120 5.16 17.84 -27.41
CA ARG A 120 4.74 19.23 -27.64
C ARG A 120 5.93 20.12 -28.00
N LEU A 121 7.03 20.01 -27.25
CA LEU A 121 8.26 20.77 -27.49
C LEU A 121 8.90 20.39 -28.83
N ASN A 122 8.99 19.10 -29.14
CA ASN A 122 9.50 18.62 -30.41
C ASN A 122 8.64 19.12 -31.57
N ASN A 123 7.32 19.01 -31.48
CA ASN A 123 6.40 19.53 -32.50
C ASN A 123 6.51 21.06 -32.65
N LYS A 124 6.63 21.81 -31.54
CA LYS A 124 6.88 23.25 -31.57
C LYS A 124 8.22 23.58 -32.24
N LYS A 125 9.29 22.85 -31.91
CA LYS A 125 10.61 23.00 -32.55
C LYS A 125 10.54 22.70 -34.05
N ILE A 126 9.80 21.67 -34.46
CA ILE A 126 9.59 21.34 -35.88
C ILE A 126 8.85 22.48 -36.59
N ALA A 127 7.81 23.06 -35.98
CA ALA A 127 7.09 24.20 -36.54
C ALA A 127 7.98 25.44 -36.67
N VAL A 128 8.83 25.74 -35.68
CA VAL A 128 9.80 26.84 -35.74
C VAL A 128 10.87 26.58 -36.81
N LYS A 129 11.38 25.35 -36.93
CA LYS A 129 12.35 24.98 -37.98
C LYS A 129 11.77 25.12 -39.39
N LYS A 130 10.46 24.99 -39.57
CA LYS A 130 9.78 25.24 -40.85
C LYS A 130 9.78 26.71 -41.25
N ILE A 131 9.85 27.64 -40.28
CA ILE A 131 10.04 29.07 -40.54
C ILE A 131 11.53 29.24 -40.84
N THR A 132 11.88 29.67 -42.05
CA THR A 132 13.28 29.92 -42.40
C THR A 132 13.82 31.13 -41.63
N GLY A 133 15.14 31.20 -41.41
CA GLY A 133 15.75 32.35 -40.72
C GLY A 133 15.37 33.69 -41.38
N GLU A 134 15.35 33.71 -42.71
CA GLU A 134 14.92 34.86 -43.51
C GLU A 134 13.44 35.24 -43.27
N GLN A 135 12.55 34.27 -43.15
CA GLN A 135 11.14 34.51 -42.80
C GLN A 135 10.99 35.07 -41.37
N ALA A 136 11.82 34.62 -40.42
CA ALA A 136 11.80 35.14 -39.06
C ALA A 136 12.34 36.57 -38.96
N ASP A 137 13.42 36.88 -39.68
CA ASP A 137 14.05 38.20 -39.70
C ASP A 137 13.13 39.24 -40.37
N THR A 138 12.49 38.87 -41.48
CA THR A 138 11.49 39.72 -42.13
C THR A 138 10.29 39.97 -41.22
N LEU A 139 9.74 38.94 -40.56
CA LEU A 139 8.65 39.12 -39.57
C LEU A 139 9.05 40.03 -38.40
N ALA A 140 10.29 39.94 -37.93
CA ALA A 140 10.80 40.80 -36.86
C ALA A 140 10.88 42.27 -37.31
N ALA A 141 11.31 42.52 -38.55
CA ALA A 141 11.31 43.87 -39.13
C ALA A 141 9.88 44.43 -39.26
N TRP A 142 8.92 43.61 -39.70
CA TRP A 142 7.51 44.04 -39.76
C TRP A 142 6.90 44.28 -38.36
N GLN A 143 7.29 43.50 -37.35
CA GLN A 143 6.85 43.71 -35.97
C GLN A 143 7.40 45.03 -35.40
N ASP A 144 8.64 45.38 -35.71
CA ASP A 144 9.25 46.66 -35.30
C ASP A 144 8.53 47.88 -35.92
N LEU A 145 8.06 47.77 -37.17
CA LEU A 145 7.25 48.82 -37.81
C LEU A 145 5.89 49.01 -37.13
N LEU A 146 5.27 47.91 -36.71
CA LEU A 146 4.01 47.92 -35.96
C LEU A 146 4.19 48.58 -34.59
N ASP A 147 5.23 48.21 -33.86
CA ASP A 147 5.53 48.74 -32.52
C ASP A 147 5.84 50.25 -32.56
N LYS A 148 6.44 50.73 -33.66
CA LYS A 148 6.67 52.16 -33.94
C LYS A 148 5.41 52.92 -34.38
N GLY A 149 4.29 52.22 -34.58
CA GLY A 149 3.02 52.81 -35.04
C GLY A 149 3.05 53.26 -36.50
N ILE A 150 3.97 52.73 -37.31
CA ILE A 150 4.10 53.07 -38.74
C ILE A 150 3.06 52.34 -39.58
N ILE A 151 2.68 51.12 -39.15
CA ILE A 151 1.66 50.28 -39.78
C ILE A 151 0.59 49.90 -38.76
N ASP A 152 -0.59 49.49 -39.23
CA ASP A 152 -1.65 48.98 -38.36
C ASP A 152 -1.59 47.45 -38.17
N GLN A 153 -2.36 46.94 -37.20
CA GLN A 153 -2.43 45.50 -36.90
C GLN A 153 -2.96 44.67 -38.07
N TYR A 154 -3.81 45.25 -38.91
CA TYR A 154 -4.41 44.56 -40.05
C TYR A 154 -3.37 44.34 -41.15
N GLU A 155 -2.62 45.38 -41.51
CA GLU A 155 -1.52 45.32 -42.48
C GLU A 155 -0.41 44.35 -42.02
N PHE A 156 -0.10 44.33 -40.73
CA PHE A 156 0.86 43.37 -40.15
C PHE A 156 0.41 41.91 -40.29
N GLU A 157 -0.86 41.62 -39.95
CA GLU A 157 -1.40 40.26 -40.05
C GLU A 157 -1.52 39.78 -41.51
N GLU A 158 -1.79 40.68 -42.47
CA GLU A 158 -1.77 40.37 -43.90
C GLU A 158 -0.36 39.95 -44.35
N LYS A 159 0.68 40.75 -44.05
CA LYS A 159 2.06 40.43 -44.41
C LYS A 159 2.57 39.16 -43.74
N LYS A 160 2.19 38.93 -42.48
CA LYS A 160 2.55 37.73 -41.73
C LYS A 160 2.00 36.44 -42.35
N ARG A 161 0.80 36.47 -42.93
CA ARG A 161 0.22 35.31 -43.64
C ARG A 161 1.02 34.96 -44.90
N VAL A 162 1.34 35.97 -45.71
CA VAL A 162 2.12 35.82 -46.95
C VAL A 162 3.53 35.30 -46.67
N ILE A 163 4.22 35.85 -45.67
CA ILE A 163 5.60 35.44 -45.33
C ILE A 163 5.66 34.00 -44.81
N LEU A 164 4.65 33.55 -44.05
CA LEU A 164 4.59 32.19 -43.52
C LEU A 164 4.07 31.16 -44.53
N GLY A 165 3.76 31.57 -45.77
CA GLY A 165 3.26 30.68 -46.84
C GLY A 165 1.96 29.98 -46.46
N ARG A 166 1.11 30.66 -45.68
CA ARG A 166 -0.17 30.15 -45.19
C ARG A 166 -1.29 30.72 -46.07
N ASP A 167 -1.25 30.36 -47.34
CA ASP A 167 -2.17 30.84 -48.37
C ASP A 167 -3.30 29.81 -48.59
N ASP A 168 -4.20 29.70 -47.60
CA ASP A 168 -5.54 29.11 -47.74
C ASP A 168 -6.60 30.13 -47.27
#